data_AF-A0A915JYB9-F1
#
_entry.id   AF-A0A915JYB9-F1
#
_cell.length_a   1.000
_cell.length_b   1.000
_cell.length_c   1.000
_cell.angle_alpha   90.00
_cell.angle_beta   90.00
_cell.angle_gamma   90.00
#
_symmetry.space_group_name_H-M   'P 1'
#
loop_
_entity.id
_entity.type
_entity.pdbx_description
1 polymer ?
#
loop_
_entity_poly.entity_id
_entity_poly.type
_entity_poly.pdbx_seq_one_letter_code
_entity_poly.pdbx_strand_id
1 'polypeptide(L)'
;MAEFTQISNTCLQAPVGYDKFSYAWRSRKGTVFNDSNGKHFCTGGYKQGDVLGFYIFLPDTPSIVDPKSKTKISDHMVSTNKDLPLIKFKNYFYYEEKDEVQQALKNLKILKGSKIVLYKNGVNRGVAFNDLYRGTYYPAVSIYKNATVRVNFGPTFRFPPKDLAFEPMSYRAEELVVEQVMADMLFFIENEGKLTLDARQD
;
A
#
# COMPACT_ATOMS: atom_id res chain seq x y z
N MET A 1 -2.18 20.09 -4.43
CA MET A 1 -3.12 18.95 -4.63
C MET A 1 -2.54 17.78 -3.87
N ALA A 2 -3.36 16.97 -3.21
CA ALA A 2 -2.93 15.86 -2.35
C ALA A 2 -3.75 14.61 -2.70
N GLU A 3 -3.23 13.74 -3.56
CA GLU A 3 -3.97 12.55 -3.99
C GLU A 3 -3.51 11.33 -3.19
N PHE A 4 -4.44 10.46 -2.76
CA PHE A 4 -4.15 9.42 -1.78
C PHE A 4 -4.48 8.00 -2.25
N THR A 5 -3.47 7.11 -2.14
CA THR A 5 -3.42 5.61 -2.10
C THR A 5 -2.59 4.96 -3.21
N GLN A 6 -1.50 4.27 -2.86
CA GLN A 6 -0.60 3.54 -3.78
C GLN A 6 -0.52 2.04 -3.44
N ILE A 7 -0.24 1.21 -4.43
CA ILE A 7 0.09 -0.23 -4.34
C ILE A 7 1.59 -0.44 -4.65
N SER A 8 2.16 -1.60 -4.31
CA SER A 8 3.50 -2.01 -4.79
C SER A 8 3.66 -1.84 -6.32
N ASN A 9 4.83 -1.39 -6.80
CA ASN A 9 5.18 -1.24 -8.23
C ASN A 9 4.59 -0.04 -9.01
N THR A 10 4.26 1.09 -8.36
CA THR A 10 3.89 2.33 -9.09
C THR A 10 5.07 3.30 -9.22
N CYS A 11 5.06 4.09 -10.29
CA CYS A 11 6.08 5.09 -10.55
C CYS A 11 5.93 6.30 -9.60
N LEU A 12 6.91 6.49 -8.70
CA LEU A 12 6.93 7.62 -7.76
C LEU A 12 6.96 9.00 -8.43
N GLN A 13 7.36 9.08 -9.70
CA GLN A 13 7.36 10.33 -10.47
C GLN A 13 5.97 10.66 -11.04
N ALA A 14 5.05 9.71 -11.07
CA ALA A 14 3.69 9.91 -11.56
C ALA A 14 2.74 10.27 -10.41
N PRO A 15 1.69 11.06 -10.68
CA PRO A 15 0.67 11.33 -9.67
C PRO A 15 -0.10 10.06 -9.30
N VAL A 16 -0.53 9.98 -8.04
CA VAL A 16 -1.38 8.89 -7.57
C VAL A 16 -2.69 8.88 -8.36
N GLY A 17 -3.10 7.71 -8.84
CA GLY A 17 -4.23 7.52 -9.75
C GLY A 17 -3.84 7.46 -11.22
N TYR A 18 -2.55 7.57 -11.55
CA TYR A 18 -2.04 7.46 -12.93
C TYR A 18 -2.16 6.04 -13.49
N ASP A 19 -1.85 5.03 -12.69
CA ASP A 19 -1.89 3.63 -13.09
C ASP A 19 -3.11 2.88 -12.52
N LYS A 20 -3.26 1.61 -12.90
CA LYS A 20 -4.35 0.73 -12.43
C LYS A 20 -4.27 0.42 -10.95
N PHE A 21 -3.09 0.55 -10.38
CA PHE A 21 -2.75 0.15 -9.02
C PHE A 21 -2.92 1.30 -8.03
N SER A 22 -3.10 2.53 -8.48
CA SER A 22 -3.29 3.68 -7.60
C SER A 22 -4.71 4.20 -7.69
N TYR A 23 -5.20 4.64 -6.54
CA TYR A 23 -6.53 5.21 -6.37
C TYR A 23 -6.33 6.57 -5.75
N ALA A 24 -7.07 7.58 -6.18
CA ALA A 24 -6.79 8.95 -5.79
C ALA A 24 -8.07 9.77 -5.61
N TRP A 25 -7.98 10.78 -4.76
CA TRP A 25 -9.02 11.80 -4.60
C TRP A 25 -8.45 13.20 -4.80
N ARG A 26 -8.96 13.88 -5.83
CA ARG A 26 -8.49 15.20 -6.23
C ARG A 26 -9.21 16.32 -5.50
N SER A 27 -8.45 17.33 -5.08
CA SER A 27 -8.95 18.52 -4.38
C SER A 27 -10.02 19.27 -5.17
N ARG A 28 -9.76 19.48 -6.46
CA ARG A 28 -10.62 20.24 -7.36
C ARG A 28 -11.76 19.37 -7.87
N LYS A 29 -12.99 19.90 -7.79
CA LYS A 29 -14.24 19.29 -8.32
C LYS A 29 -14.61 17.94 -7.67
N GLY A 30 -13.93 17.52 -6.60
CA GLY A 30 -14.24 16.30 -5.85
C GLY A 30 -14.28 15.05 -6.72
N THR A 31 -13.32 14.94 -7.64
CA THR A 31 -13.20 13.81 -8.58
C THR A 31 -12.21 12.79 -8.03
N VAL A 32 -12.50 11.51 -8.23
CA VAL A 32 -11.61 10.40 -7.90
C VAL A 32 -10.92 9.88 -9.16
N PHE A 33 -9.70 9.37 -9.04
CA PHE A 33 -8.86 8.94 -10.17
C PHE A 33 -8.33 7.51 -9.96
N ASN A 34 -8.36 6.74 -11.04
CA ASN A 34 -7.71 5.43 -11.17
C ASN A 34 -7.45 5.17 -12.66
N ASP A 35 -6.32 4.60 -13.02
CA ASP A 35 -5.90 4.35 -14.42
C ASP A 35 -5.97 5.62 -15.29
N SER A 36 -5.52 6.75 -14.73
CA SER A 36 -5.60 8.09 -15.33
C SER A 36 -7.03 8.56 -15.67
N ASN A 37 -8.05 7.85 -15.21
CA ASN A 37 -9.45 8.13 -15.50
C ASN A 37 -10.13 8.80 -14.30
N GLY A 38 -10.56 10.06 -14.50
CA GLY A 38 -11.23 10.86 -13.49
C GLY A 38 -12.74 10.70 -13.50
N LYS A 39 -13.32 10.28 -12.38
CA LYS A 39 -14.78 10.15 -12.18
C LYS A 39 -15.27 11.19 -11.17
N HIS A 40 -16.44 11.79 -11.45
CA HIS A 40 -17.07 12.67 -10.46
C HIS A 40 -17.56 11.85 -9.27
N PHE A 41 -17.16 12.23 -8.07
CA PHE A 41 -17.51 11.51 -6.84
C PHE A 41 -18.34 12.36 -5.89
N CYS A 42 -17.92 13.61 -5.62
CA CYS A 42 -18.65 14.50 -4.73
C CYS A 42 -18.63 15.95 -5.19
N THR A 43 -19.72 16.67 -4.92
CA THR A 43 -19.80 18.11 -5.13
C THR A 43 -18.91 18.87 -4.13
N GLY A 44 -18.20 19.89 -4.60
CA GLY A 44 -17.48 20.84 -3.74
C GLY A 44 -16.05 20.47 -3.35
N GLY A 45 -15.57 19.25 -3.65
CA GLY A 45 -14.17 18.83 -3.42
C GLY A 45 -13.64 19.13 -2.00
N TYR A 46 -12.35 19.42 -1.89
CA TYR A 46 -11.74 19.85 -0.63
C TYR A 46 -10.73 20.99 -0.83
N LYS A 47 -10.53 21.77 0.24
CA LYS A 47 -9.70 22.99 0.25
C LYS A 47 -8.75 23.00 1.44
N GLN A 48 -7.88 24.01 1.47
CA GLN A 48 -6.98 24.23 2.60
C GLN A 48 -7.75 24.31 3.92
N GLY A 49 -7.22 23.65 4.95
CA GLY A 49 -7.83 23.55 6.27
C GLY A 49 -8.79 22.37 6.47
N ASP A 50 -9.24 21.73 5.38
CA ASP A 50 -10.02 20.50 5.48
C ASP A 50 -9.15 19.34 5.98
N VAL A 51 -9.74 18.47 6.80
CA VAL A 51 -9.15 17.23 7.30
C VAL A 51 -9.83 16.07 6.60
N LEU A 52 -9.05 15.32 5.83
CA LEU A 52 -9.54 14.19 5.06
C LEU A 52 -9.30 12.90 5.83
N GLY A 53 -10.30 12.03 5.86
CA GLY A 53 -10.18 10.67 6.37
C GLY A 53 -10.25 9.68 5.23
N PHE A 54 -9.42 8.66 5.30
CA PHE A 54 -9.34 7.58 4.32
C PHE A 54 -9.55 6.28 5.06
N TYR A 55 -10.53 5.51 4.60
CA TYR A 55 -10.80 4.17 5.11
C TYR A 55 -10.70 3.20 3.95
N ILE A 56 -9.91 2.15 4.13
CA ILE A 56 -9.78 1.05 3.18
C ILE A 56 -10.21 -0.22 3.89
N PHE A 57 -11.05 -1.00 3.22
CA PHE A 57 -11.43 -2.33 3.67
C PHE A 57 -10.98 -3.33 2.64
N LEU A 58 -10.10 -4.24 3.08
CA LEU A 58 -9.61 -5.36 2.32
C LEU A 58 -10.11 -6.62 3.04
N PRO A 59 -11.05 -7.38 2.46
CA PRO A 59 -11.49 -8.62 3.07
C PRO A 59 -10.35 -9.63 3.08
N ASP A 60 -10.27 -10.40 4.16
CA ASP A 60 -9.38 -11.55 4.21
C ASP A 60 -9.74 -12.49 3.07
N THR A 61 -8.80 -12.72 2.16
CA THR A 61 -8.95 -13.84 1.25
C THR A 61 -8.70 -15.09 2.10
N PRO A 62 -9.67 -16.01 2.27
CA PRO A 62 -9.32 -17.33 2.72
C PRO A 62 -8.27 -17.81 1.74
N SER A 63 -7.04 -17.98 2.22
CA SER A 63 -6.03 -18.72 1.51
C SER A 63 -6.74 -19.95 1.00
N ILE A 64 -6.81 -20.10 -0.31
CA ILE A 64 -7.12 -21.39 -0.88
C ILE A 64 -5.99 -22.27 -0.35
N VAL A 65 -6.22 -22.92 0.78
CA VAL A 65 -5.53 -24.13 1.18
C VAL A 65 -6.01 -25.13 0.16
N ASP A 66 -5.50 -25.01 -1.08
CA ASP A 66 -5.60 -26.08 -2.04
C ASP A 66 -4.80 -27.19 -1.39
N PRO A 67 -5.42 -28.31 -0.98
CA PRO A 67 -4.71 -29.40 -0.30
C PRO A 67 -3.61 -30.04 -1.19
N LYS A 68 -3.51 -29.59 -2.45
CA LYS A 68 -2.59 -30.03 -3.49
C LYS A 68 -1.51 -28.99 -3.82
N SER A 69 -1.63 -27.73 -3.39
CA SER A 69 -0.52 -26.78 -3.51
C SER A 69 0.39 -27.01 -2.31
N LYS A 70 1.64 -27.37 -2.56
CA LYS A 70 2.71 -27.32 -1.55
C LYS A 70 3.03 -25.85 -1.25
N THR A 71 2.06 -25.12 -0.72
CA THR A 71 2.24 -23.73 -0.31
C THR A 71 3.16 -23.79 0.90
N LYS A 72 4.40 -23.33 0.72
CA LYS A 72 5.33 -23.27 1.85
C LYS A 72 4.77 -22.26 2.84
N ILE A 73 5.06 -22.43 4.13
CA ILE A 73 4.68 -21.44 5.16
C ILE A 73 5.21 -20.05 4.76
N SER A 74 6.35 -19.98 4.08
CA SER A 74 6.93 -18.77 3.49
C SER A 74 6.00 -18.00 2.55
N ASP A 75 5.08 -18.67 1.83
CA ASP A 75 4.18 -18.02 0.87
C ASP A 75 3.06 -17.20 1.56
N HIS A 76 2.86 -17.44 2.86
CA HIS A 76 1.93 -16.70 3.72
C HIS A 76 2.63 -15.64 4.58
N MET A 77 3.95 -15.55 4.52
CA MET A 77 4.75 -14.60 5.29
C MET A 77 5.15 -13.40 4.44
N VAL A 78 5.51 -12.32 5.13
CA VAL A 78 6.09 -11.14 4.50
C VAL A 78 7.44 -11.52 3.88
N SER A 79 7.78 -10.93 2.73
CA SER A 79 9.07 -11.15 2.08
C SER A 79 10.21 -10.75 3.00
N THR A 80 11.23 -11.60 3.12
CA THR A 80 12.42 -11.34 3.95
C THR A 80 13.44 -10.46 3.24
N ASN A 81 13.39 -10.44 1.90
CA ASN A 81 14.34 -9.76 1.02
C ASN A 81 15.81 -10.17 1.27
N LYS A 82 16.06 -11.23 2.04
CA LYS A 82 17.41 -11.69 2.43
C LYS A 82 18.06 -12.57 1.36
N ASP A 83 17.26 -13.05 0.42
CA ASP A 83 17.66 -13.74 -0.80
C ASP A 83 18.07 -12.78 -1.93
N LEU A 84 17.78 -11.48 -1.78
CA LEU A 84 18.13 -10.47 -2.76
C LEU A 84 19.64 -10.14 -2.76
N PRO A 85 20.20 -9.73 -3.92
CA PRO A 85 21.59 -9.29 -4.00
C PRO A 85 21.88 -8.13 -3.04
N LEU A 86 22.98 -8.25 -2.29
CA LEU A 86 23.48 -7.20 -1.42
C LEU A 86 24.51 -6.35 -2.17
N ILE A 87 24.24 -5.05 -2.29
CA ILE A 87 25.12 -4.09 -2.96
C ILE A 87 25.71 -3.10 -1.96
N LYS A 88 26.94 -2.63 -2.21
CA LYS A 88 27.59 -1.60 -1.41
C LYS A 88 27.55 -0.27 -2.15
N PHE A 89 26.90 0.74 -1.59
CA PHE A 89 26.85 2.09 -2.17
C PHE A 89 27.17 3.14 -1.11
N LYS A 90 28.16 4.00 -1.40
CA LYS A 90 28.64 5.05 -0.47
C LYS A 90 28.94 4.53 0.94
N ASN A 91 29.58 3.35 1.05
CA ASN A 91 29.90 2.65 2.30
C ASN A 91 28.71 2.10 3.11
N TYR A 92 27.50 2.10 2.56
CA TYR A 92 26.33 1.43 3.15
C TYR A 92 25.92 0.23 2.29
N PHE A 93 25.31 -0.77 2.92
CA PHE A 93 24.80 -1.96 2.26
C PHE A 93 23.29 -1.87 2.03
N TYR A 94 22.84 -2.27 0.84
CA TYR A 94 21.45 -2.25 0.43
C TYR A 94 21.09 -3.56 -0.27
N TYR A 95 19.85 -4.02 -0.10
CA TYR A 95 19.30 -5.09 -0.92
C TYR A 95 18.73 -4.50 -2.22
N GLU A 96 19.06 -5.11 -3.35
CA GLU A 96 18.53 -4.72 -4.66
C GLU A 96 17.32 -5.60 -5.03
N GLU A 97 16.15 -4.98 -5.11
CA GLU A 97 14.91 -5.60 -5.61
C GLU A 97 14.63 -5.12 -7.04
N LYS A 98 14.13 -6.02 -7.90
CA LYS A 98 13.72 -5.68 -9.26
C LYS A 98 12.21 -5.62 -9.35
N ASP A 99 11.68 -4.44 -9.66
CA ASP A 99 10.24 -4.26 -9.87
C ASP A 99 9.80 -4.84 -11.23
N GLU A 100 9.02 -5.93 -11.20
CA GLU A 100 8.47 -6.56 -12.41
C GLU A 100 7.04 -6.06 -12.72
N VAL A 101 6.93 -4.76 -13.03
CA VAL A 101 5.64 -4.07 -13.26
C VAL A 101 4.76 -4.78 -14.30
N GLN A 102 5.35 -5.27 -15.39
CA GLN A 102 4.60 -5.95 -16.46
C GLN A 102 3.99 -7.29 -16.01
N GLN A 103 4.67 -8.02 -15.14
CA GLN A 103 4.15 -9.29 -14.61
C GLN A 103 3.04 -9.03 -13.60
N ALA A 104 3.21 -8.02 -12.74
CA ALA A 104 2.17 -7.57 -11.81
C ALA A 104 0.88 -7.20 -12.55
N LEU A 105 0.99 -6.49 -13.70
CA LEU A 105 -0.15 -6.13 -14.54
C LEU A 105 -0.87 -7.36 -15.13
N LYS A 106 -0.13 -8.41 -15.54
CA LYS A 106 -0.70 -9.64 -16.08
C LYS A 106 -1.43 -10.46 -15.00
N ASN A 107 -0.96 -10.39 -13.76
CA ASN A 107 -1.49 -11.16 -12.62
C ASN A 107 -2.56 -10.41 -11.80
N LEU A 108 -3.07 -9.29 -12.32
CA LEU A 108 -4.11 -8.49 -11.67
C LEU A 108 -5.41 -9.28 -11.47
N LYS A 109 -5.77 -9.51 -10.20
CA LYS A 109 -7.02 -10.14 -9.80
C LYS A 109 -7.84 -9.18 -8.96
N ILE A 110 -9.13 -9.10 -9.20
CA ILE A 110 -10.04 -8.26 -8.41
C ILE A 110 -10.33 -8.94 -7.06
N LEU A 111 -10.24 -8.19 -5.98
CA LEU A 111 -10.62 -8.58 -4.63
C LEU A 111 -12.05 -8.14 -4.36
N LYS A 112 -13.01 -9.03 -4.60
CA LYS A 112 -14.44 -8.73 -4.44
C LYS A 112 -14.79 -8.35 -3.01
N GLY A 113 -15.61 -7.32 -2.84
CA GLY A 113 -16.03 -6.83 -1.52
C GLY A 113 -15.04 -5.89 -0.84
N SER A 114 -13.87 -5.65 -1.45
CA SER A 114 -12.97 -4.57 -1.04
C SER A 114 -13.55 -3.20 -1.42
N LYS A 115 -13.25 -2.18 -0.61
CA LYS A 115 -13.76 -0.82 -0.84
C LYS A 115 -12.88 0.25 -0.22
N ILE A 116 -12.91 1.45 -0.80
CA ILE A 116 -12.33 2.68 -0.25
C ILE A 116 -13.44 3.66 0.04
N VAL A 117 -13.51 4.13 1.29
CA VAL A 117 -14.48 5.12 1.77
C VAL A 117 -13.73 6.41 2.12
N LEU A 118 -14.29 7.54 1.70
CA LEU A 118 -13.66 8.85 1.88
C LEU A 118 -14.45 9.71 2.86
N TYR A 119 -13.74 10.43 3.72
CA TYR A 119 -14.32 11.31 4.72
C TYR A 119 -13.77 12.71 4.57
N LYS A 120 -14.62 13.70 4.84
CA LYS A 120 -14.23 15.12 4.90
C LYS A 120 -14.71 15.72 6.20
N ASN A 121 -13.78 16.17 7.04
CA ASN A 121 -14.04 16.74 8.35
C ASN A 121 -14.92 15.81 9.21
N GLY A 122 -14.65 14.50 9.15
CA GLY A 122 -15.41 13.46 9.84
C GLY A 122 -16.72 13.04 9.17
N VAL A 123 -17.17 13.73 8.13
CA VAL A 123 -18.40 13.39 7.40
C VAL A 123 -18.08 12.37 6.30
N ASN A 124 -18.74 11.22 6.34
CA ASN A 124 -18.65 10.18 5.30
C ASN A 124 -19.16 10.73 3.95
N ARG A 125 -18.37 10.58 2.88
CA ARG A 125 -18.71 11.00 1.51
C ARG A 125 -19.18 9.84 0.63
N GLY A 126 -19.17 8.62 1.16
CA GLY A 126 -19.55 7.41 0.49
C GLY A 126 -18.34 6.61 0.00
N VAL A 127 -18.66 5.54 -0.73
CA VAL A 127 -17.67 4.62 -1.29
C VAL A 127 -17.12 5.20 -2.60
N ALA A 128 -15.82 5.52 -2.62
CA ALA A 128 -15.14 6.07 -3.78
C ALA A 128 -14.77 4.99 -4.80
N PHE A 129 -14.37 3.82 -4.30
CA PHE A 129 -13.95 2.68 -5.11
C PHE A 129 -14.47 1.39 -4.48
N ASN A 130 -14.96 0.49 -5.33
CA ASN A 130 -15.37 -0.88 -4.98
C ASN A 130 -14.53 -1.85 -5.80
N ASP A 131 -14.37 -3.07 -5.29
CA ASP A 131 -13.74 -4.18 -5.99
C ASP A 131 -12.33 -3.81 -6.49
N LEU A 132 -11.48 -3.43 -5.54
CA LEU A 132 -10.07 -3.10 -5.75
C LEU A 132 -9.29 -4.32 -6.24
N TYR A 133 -8.11 -4.10 -6.80
CA TYR A 133 -7.20 -5.21 -7.15
C TYR A 133 -6.56 -5.83 -5.89
N ARG A 134 -6.31 -7.14 -5.91
CA ARG A 134 -5.59 -7.85 -4.85
C ARG A 134 -4.13 -7.40 -4.85
N GLY A 135 -3.62 -7.06 -3.67
CA GLY A 135 -2.24 -6.62 -3.49
C GLY A 135 -2.06 -5.90 -2.16
N THR A 136 -0.82 -5.47 -1.91
CA THR A 136 -0.48 -4.68 -0.74
C THR A 136 -0.68 -3.20 -1.03
N TYR A 137 -1.38 -2.51 -0.14
CA TYR A 137 -1.70 -1.09 -0.27
C TYR A 137 -0.95 -0.28 0.76
N TYR A 138 -0.40 0.85 0.32
CA TYR A 138 0.29 1.84 1.13
C TYR A 138 -0.42 3.19 1.02
N PRO A 139 -0.57 3.93 2.13
CA PRO A 139 -1.01 5.30 2.07
C PRO A 139 0.06 6.14 1.37
N ALA A 140 -0.30 6.76 0.23
CA ALA A 140 0.59 7.63 -0.53
C ALA A 140 0.01 9.04 -0.65
N VAL A 141 0.86 10.02 -0.96
CA VAL A 141 0.41 11.38 -1.26
C VAL A 141 1.11 11.94 -2.49
N SER A 142 0.33 12.30 -3.51
CA SER A 142 0.80 13.08 -4.66
C SER A 142 0.76 14.57 -4.33
N ILE A 143 1.88 15.28 -4.46
CA ILE A 143 1.98 16.72 -4.18
C ILE A 143 2.17 17.48 -5.50
N TYR A 144 1.29 18.45 -5.75
CA TYR A 144 1.41 19.35 -6.92
C TYR A 144 1.87 20.75 -6.51
N LYS A 145 2.98 21.22 -7.10
CA LYS A 145 3.64 22.51 -6.82
C LYS A 145 3.91 22.68 -5.31
N ASN A 146 3.67 23.87 -4.77
CA ASN A 146 3.97 24.25 -3.38
C ASN A 146 2.89 23.78 -2.38
N ALA A 147 2.20 22.66 -2.67
CA ALA A 147 1.20 22.15 -1.75
C ALA A 147 1.88 21.51 -0.53
N THR A 148 1.29 21.74 0.65
CA THR A 148 1.77 21.17 1.91
C THR A 148 0.68 20.34 2.53
N VAL A 149 1.05 19.15 2.98
CA VAL A 149 0.16 18.17 3.59
C VAL A 149 0.77 17.70 4.91
N ARG A 150 -0.09 17.34 5.85
CA ARG A 150 0.31 16.64 7.07
C ARG A 150 -0.50 15.36 7.14
N VAL A 151 0.18 14.24 7.29
CA VAL A 151 -0.45 12.93 7.43
C VAL A 151 -0.47 12.55 8.91
N ASN A 152 -1.55 11.88 9.34
CA ASN A 152 -1.70 11.32 10.68
C ASN A 152 -2.14 9.86 10.53
N PHE A 153 -1.32 8.93 10.98
CA PHE A 153 -1.54 7.48 10.85
C PHE A 153 -2.26 6.87 12.06
N GLY A 154 -2.63 7.70 13.05
CA GLY A 154 -3.24 7.27 14.30
C GLY A 154 -2.22 7.10 15.44
N PRO A 155 -2.64 6.59 16.61
CA PRO A 155 -4.00 6.12 16.91
C PRO A 155 -4.99 7.25 17.18
N THR A 156 -4.50 8.45 17.52
CA THR A 156 -5.36 9.60 17.86
C THR A 156 -5.71 10.41 16.61
N PHE A 157 -6.94 10.25 16.13
CA PHE A 157 -7.47 11.02 15.00
C PHE A 157 -8.24 12.26 15.47
N ARG A 158 -8.20 13.34 14.67
CA ARG A 158 -9.06 14.51 14.90
C ARG A 158 -10.55 14.18 14.67
N PHE A 159 -10.82 13.33 13.67
CA PHE A 159 -12.16 12.87 13.32
C PHE A 159 -12.13 11.36 13.06
N PRO A 160 -12.20 10.51 14.11
CA PRO A 160 -12.30 9.08 13.91
C PRO A 160 -13.64 8.72 13.25
N PRO A 161 -13.68 7.70 12.35
CA PRO A 161 -14.94 7.22 11.79
C PRO A 161 -15.81 6.64 12.91
N LYS A 162 -17.13 6.85 12.80
CA LYS A 162 -18.13 6.43 13.81
C LYS A 162 -19.06 5.33 13.28
N ASP A 163 -19.00 5.11 11.98
CA ASP A 163 -19.89 4.26 11.19
C ASP A 163 -19.29 2.89 10.89
N LEU A 164 -17.98 2.73 11.05
CA LEU A 164 -17.24 1.51 10.73
C LEU A 164 -16.23 1.20 11.85
N ALA A 165 -16.03 -0.09 12.11
CA ALA A 165 -14.88 -0.55 12.87
C ALA A 165 -13.61 -0.31 12.05
N PHE A 166 -12.54 0.12 12.69
CA PHE A 166 -11.28 0.42 12.02
C PHE A 166 -10.10 0.21 12.97
N GLU A 167 -8.93 0.01 12.38
CA GLU A 167 -7.66 0.01 13.07
C GLU A 167 -6.75 1.08 12.46
N PRO A 168 -5.98 1.82 13.28
CA PRO A 168 -5.06 2.83 12.77
C PRO A 168 -3.88 2.18 12.04
N MET A 169 -3.35 2.87 11.04
CA MET A 169 -2.17 2.43 10.30
C MET A 169 -0.94 2.31 11.21
N SER A 170 -0.87 3.05 12.32
CA SER A 170 0.19 2.91 13.31
C SER A 170 0.31 1.49 13.86
N TYR A 171 -0.82 0.80 14.11
CA TYR A 171 -0.80 -0.57 14.65
C TYR A 171 -0.34 -1.57 13.60
N ARG A 172 -0.85 -1.45 12.36
CA ARG A 172 -0.41 -2.33 11.26
C ARG A 172 1.09 -2.21 10.99
N ALA A 173 1.68 -1.03 11.17
CA ALA A 173 3.13 -0.84 11.06
C ALA A 173 3.91 -1.58 12.16
N GLU A 174 3.42 -1.58 13.40
CA GLU A 174 4.01 -2.36 14.50
C GLU A 174 3.89 -3.87 14.25
N GLU A 175 2.71 -4.34 13.80
CA GLU A 175 2.51 -5.73 13.40
C GLU A 175 3.45 -6.15 12.28
N LEU A 176 3.66 -5.28 11.27
CA LEU A 176 4.56 -5.57 10.15
C LEU A 176 5.99 -5.78 10.63
N VAL A 177 6.46 -5.02 11.62
CA VAL A 177 7.79 -5.19 12.20
C VAL A 177 7.92 -6.58 12.84
N VAL A 178 6.90 -7.02 13.58
CA VAL A 178 6.88 -8.35 14.19
C VAL A 178 6.85 -9.45 13.13
N GLU A 179 5.98 -9.32 12.13
CA GLU A 179 5.88 -10.25 10.99
C GLU A 179 7.21 -10.38 10.24
N GLN A 180 7.89 -9.25 9.98
CA GLN A 180 9.18 -9.20 9.30
C GLN A 180 10.26 -9.91 10.10
N VAL A 181 10.35 -9.66 11.41
CA VAL A 181 11.33 -10.30 12.29
C VAL A 181 11.12 -11.82 12.32
N MET A 182 9.87 -12.27 12.39
CA MET A 182 9.55 -13.70 12.36
C MET A 182 9.89 -14.33 11.01
N ALA A 183 9.61 -13.64 9.91
CA ALA A 183 9.96 -14.10 8.57
C ALA A 183 11.49 -14.22 8.41
N ASP A 184 12.25 -13.21 8.84
CA ASP A 184 13.70 -13.20 8.81
C ASP A 184 14.29 -14.34 9.67
N MET A 185 13.77 -14.58 10.87
CA MET A 185 14.19 -15.68 11.74
C MET A 185 14.02 -17.04 11.05
N LEU A 186 12.84 -17.28 10.47
CA LEU A 186 12.57 -18.53 9.76
C LEU A 186 13.49 -18.69 8.54
N PHE A 187 13.70 -17.63 7.78
CA PHE A 187 14.62 -17.65 6.64
C PHE A 187 16.04 -18.03 7.06
N PHE A 188 16.55 -17.49 8.17
CA PHE A 188 17.88 -17.85 8.65
C PHE A 188 17.98 -19.29 9.15
N ILE A 189 16.93 -19.81 9.79
CA ILE A 189 16.86 -21.22 10.21
C ILE A 189 16.87 -22.14 8.98
N GLU A 190 16.11 -21.81 7.93
CA GLU A 190 16.04 -22.63 6.71
C GLU A 190 17.33 -22.60 5.86
N ASN A 191 18.07 -21.48 5.91
CA ASN A 191 19.27 -21.24 5.10
C ASN A 191 20.58 -21.31 5.89
N GLU A 192 20.54 -21.88 7.09
CA GLU A 192 21.73 -22.07 7.93
C GLU A 192 22.85 -22.79 7.16
N GLY A 193 24.05 -22.22 7.17
CA GLY A 193 25.23 -22.75 6.48
C GLY A 193 25.27 -22.54 4.95
N LYS A 194 24.26 -21.90 4.34
CA LYS A 194 24.19 -21.65 2.89
C LYS A 194 24.36 -20.19 2.47
N LEU A 195 24.48 -19.27 3.43
CA LEU A 195 24.61 -17.84 3.16
C LEU A 195 26.05 -17.51 2.80
N THR A 196 26.30 -17.21 1.52
CA THR A 196 27.60 -16.72 1.02
C THR A 196 27.52 -15.23 0.71
N LEU A 197 28.52 -14.47 1.14
CA LEU A 197 28.63 -13.05 0.82
C LEU A 197 29.25 -12.88 -0.57
N ASP A 198 28.44 -12.95 -1.63
CA ASP A 198 28.86 -12.54 -2.97
C ASP A 198 28.78 -11.02 -3.08
N ALA A 199 29.68 -10.31 -2.37
CA ALA A 199 29.84 -8.88 -2.55
C ALA A 199 30.46 -8.65 -3.94
N ARG A 200 29.65 -8.20 -4.90
CA ARG A 200 30.20 -7.67 -6.16
C ARG A 200 31.09 -6.48 -5.81
N GLN A 201 32.40 -6.66 -5.93
CA GLN A 201 33.35 -5.56 -6.01
C GLN A 201 33.21 -4.99 -7.42
N ASP A 202 33.00 -3.68 -7.50
CA ASP A 202 32.78 -2.92 -8.74
C ASP A 202 33.81 -3.23 -9.85
#